data_AF-A0A9E3PFF1-F1
#
_entry.id   AF-A0A9E3PFF1-F1
#
_cell.length_a   1.000
_cell.length_b   1.000
_cell.length_c   1.000
_cell.angle_alpha   90.00
_cell.angle_beta   90.00
_cell.angle_gamma   90.00
#
_symmetry.space_group_name_H-M   'P 1'
#
loop_
_entity.id
_entity.type
_entity.pdbx_description
1 polymer ?
#
loop_
_entity_poly.entity_id
_entity_poly.type
_entity_poly.pdbx_seq_one_letter_code
_entity_poly.pdbx_strand_id
1 'polypeptide(L)'
;MTLLADAFTVIAVSAGALLFLAGTIGLLRFPDTLSRLHALSKADNLGLGLIVLGLLPQAGSLSGGLKLVCVWLLAQLSAATASQLIAGRIHRRKSGS
;
A
#
# COMPACT_ATOMS: atom_id res chain seq x y z
N MET A 1 -13.49 12.69 21.08
CA MET A 1 -12.89 12.75 19.73
C MET A 1 -12.83 14.22 19.36
N THR A 2 -11.64 14.79 19.20
CA THR A 2 -11.47 16.21 18.86
C THR A 2 -11.74 16.40 17.36
N LEU A 3 -12.47 17.46 16.98
CA LEU A 3 -12.74 17.82 15.57
C LEU A 3 -11.48 17.79 14.69
N LEU A 4 -10.33 18.15 15.27
CA LEU A 4 -9.03 18.12 14.60
C LEU A 4 -8.59 16.70 14.21
N ALA A 5 -8.82 15.72 15.09
CA ALA A 5 -8.51 14.32 14.82
C ALA A 5 -9.42 13.76 13.71
N ASP A 6 -10.71 14.08 13.75
CA ASP A 6 -11.64 13.64 12.71
C ASP A 6 -11.30 14.24 11.34
N ALA A 7 -11.00 15.55 11.28
CA ALA A 7 -10.55 16.19 10.05
C ALA A 7 -9.24 15.56 9.52
N PHE A 8 -8.28 15.29 10.39
CA PHE A 8 -7.03 14.62 10.03
C PHE A 8 -7.28 13.22 9.47
N THR A 9 -8.13 12.41 10.11
CA THR A 9 -8.52 11.08 9.63
C THR A 9 -9.14 11.16 8.25
N VAL A 10 -10.11 12.05 8.04
CA VAL A 10 -10.78 12.21 6.73
C VAL A 10 -9.78 12.56 5.64
N ILE A 11 -8.88 13.52 5.88
CA ILE A 11 -7.88 13.96 4.91
C ILE A 11 -6.90 12.81 4.61
N ALA A 12 -6.36 12.16 5.64
CA ALA A 12 -5.38 11.10 5.49
C ALA A 12 -5.94 9.87 4.76
N VAL A 13 -7.15 9.42 5.14
CA VAL A 13 -7.82 8.28 4.50
C VAL A 13 -8.20 8.61 3.06
N SER A 14 -8.72 9.81 2.80
CA SER A 14 -9.07 10.23 1.43
C SER A 14 -7.83 10.31 0.54
N ALA A 15 -6.72 10.87 1.04
CA ALA A 15 -5.46 10.90 0.32
C ALA A 15 -4.94 9.47 0.04
N GLY A 16 -5.03 8.56 1.02
CA GLY A 16 -4.69 7.15 0.84
C GLY A 16 -5.54 6.46 -0.24
N ALA A 17 -6.85 6.73 -0.26
CA ALA A 17 -7.76 6.21 -1.28
C ALA A 17 -7.41 6.73 -2.70
N LEU A 18 -7.07 8.02 -2.82
CA LEU A 18 -6.63 8.59 -4.10
C LEU A 18 -5.31 7.97 -4.58
N LEU A 19 -4.39 7.64 -3.67
CA LEU A 19 -3.15 6.92 -4.02
C LEU A 19 -3.43 5.50 -4.49
N PHE A 20 -4.37 4.79 -3.88
CA PHE A 20 -4.80 3.49 -4.39
C PHE A 20 -5.40 3.59 -5.79
N LEU A 21 -6.26 4.58 -6.03
CA LEU A 21 -6.81 4.83 -7.37
C LEU A 21 -5.70 5.12 -8.38
N ALA A 22 -4.74 5.97 -8.03
CA ALA A 22 -3.56 6.25 -8.86
C ALA A 22 -2.72 4.99 -9.12
N GLY A 23 -2.57 4.11 -8.12
CA GLY A 23 -1.92 2.80 -8.24
C GLY A 23 -2.63 1.89 -9.23
N THR A 24 -3.96 1.79 -9.16
CA THR A 24 -4.78 1.03 -10.10
C THR A 24 -4.65 1.58 -11.52
N ILE A 25 -4.70 2.90 -11.68
CA ILE A 25 -4.48 3.56 -12.98
C ILE A 25 -3.07 3.26 -13.51
N GLY A 26 -2.05 3.33 -12.67
CA GLY A 26 -0.68 2.96 -13.02
C GLY A 26 -0.58 1.51 -13.52
N LEU A 27 -1.26 0.59 -12.83
CA LEU A 27 -1.32 -0.82 -13.22
C LEU A 27 -2.00 -1.01 -14.59
N LEU A 28 -3.00 -0.20 -14.95
CA LEU A 28 -3.65 -0.26 -16.27
C LEU A 28 -2.81 0.42 -17.36
N ARG A 29 -2.06 1.48 -17.02
CA ARG A 29 -1.33 2.30 -18.00
C ARG A 29 0.04 1.76 -18.37
N PHE A 30 0.74 1.09 -17.45
CA PHE A 30 2.09 0.60 -17.71
C PHE A 30 2.08 -0.74 -18.48
N PRO A 31 2.75 -0.84 -19.64
CA PRO A 31 2.79 -2.06 -20.44
C PRO A 31 3.79 -3.10 -19.92
N ASP A 32 4.83 -2.67 -19.19
CA ASP A 32 5.86 -3.55 -18.66
C ASP A 32 5.55 -4.04 -17.23
N THR A 33 5.83 -5.32 -16.95
CA THR A 33 5.47 -5.96 -15.67
C THR A 33 6.23 -5.36 -14.49
N LEU A 34 7.51 -5.01 -14.65
CA LEU A 34 8.31 -4.41 -13.57
C LEU A 34 7.84 -2.99 -13.28
N SER A 35 7.48 -2.23 -14.31
CA SER A 35 6.91 -0.89 -14.16
C SER A 35 5.55 -0.92 -13.44
N ARG A 36 4.71 -1.92 -13.72
CA ARG A 36 3.43 -2.14 -13.01
C ARG A 36 3.65 -2.47 -11.54
N LEU A 37 4.60 -3.36 -11.23
CA LEU A 37 4.93 -3.72 -9.85
C LEU A 37 5.49 -2.54 -9.05
N HIS A 38 6.35 -1.72 -9.66
CA HIS A 38 6.88 -0.53 -9.00
C HIS A 38 5.75 0.47 -8.68
N ALA A 39 4.87 0.75 -9.64
CA ALA A 39 3.72 1.62 -9.41
C ALA A 39 2.80 1.09 -8.31
N LEU A 40 2.52 -0.23 -8.32
CA LEU A 40 1.70 -0.88 -7.32
C LEU A 40 2.32 -0.82 -5.92
N SER A 41 3.61 -1.17 -5.77
CA SER A 41 4.32 -1.11 -4.48
C SER A 41 4.36 0.31 -3.89
N LYS A 42 4.50 1.33 -4.74
CA LYS A 42 4.49 2.73 -4.28
C LYS A 42 3.10 3.15 -3.79
N ALA A 43 2.05 2.75 -4.50
CA ALA A 43 0.66 3.01 -4.11
C ALA A 43 0.28 2.27 -2.82
N ASP A 44 0.70 1.01 -2.66
CA ASP A 44 0.41 0.20 -1.47
C ASP A 44 1.11 0.77 -0.23
N ASN A 45 2.42 1.02 -0.32
CA ASN A 45 3.20 1.53 0.82
C ASN A 45 2.71 2.91 1.30
N LEU A 46 2.51 3.84 0.36
CA LEU A 46 2.08 5.21 0.71
C LEU A 46 0.59 5.26 1.04
N GLY A 47 -0.26 4.60 0.25
CA GLY A 47 -1.71 4.61 0.40
C GLY A 47 -2.15 3.93 1.69
N LEU A 48 -1.71 2.68 1.91
CA LEU A 48 -2.03 1.95 3.13
C LEU A 48 -1.41 2.62 4.37
N GLY A 49 -0.20 3.18 4.23
CA GLY A 49 0.46 3.94 5.30
C GLY A 49 -0.33 5.18 5.71
N LEU A 50 -0.86 5.94 4.76
CA LEU A 50 -1.72 7.10 5.00
C LEU A 50 -3.03 6.73 5.69
N ILE A 51 -3.68 5.62 5.27
CA ILE A 51 -4.90 5.13 5.90
C ILE A 51 -4.61 4.74 7.35
N VAL A 52 -3.55 3.98 7.60
CA VAL A 52 -3.17 3.54 8.96
C VAL A 52 -2.86 4.76 9.84
N LEU A 53 -2.07 5.72 9.35
CA LEU A 53 -1.79 6.97 10.05
C LEU A 53 -3.06 7.77 10.37
N GLY A 54 -4.01 7.84 9.43
CA GLY A 54 -5.29 8.49 9.64
C GLY A 54 -6.16 7.81 10.70
N LEU A 55 -6.05 6.50 10.84
CA LEU A 55 -6.80 5.70 11.82
C LEU A 55 -6.15 5.64 13.20
N LEU A 56 -4.85 5.92 13.34
CA LEU A 56 -4.16 5.90 14.64
C LEU A 56 -4.79 6.81 15.70
N PRO A 57 -5.19 8.07 15.40
CA PRO A 57 -5.88 8.92 16.36
C PRO A 57 -7.27 8.40 16.77
N GLN A 58 -7.92 7.61 15.90
CA GLN A 58 -9.20 6.96 16.19
C GLN A 58 -9.04 5.63 16.95
N ALA A 59 -7.83 5.08 16.99
CA ALA A 59 -7.56 3.89 17.78
C ALA A 59 -7.63 4.26 19.28
N GLY A 60 -8.81 4.13 19.87
CA GLY A 60 -9.06 4.40 21.30
C GLY A 60 -8.27 3.51 22.27
N SER A 61 -7.34 2.69 21.79
CA SER A 61 -6.42 1.87 22.58
C SER A 61 -5.09 1.67 21.84
N LEU A 62 -4.00 1.60 22.60
CA LEU A 62 -2.65 1.32 22.07
C LEU A 62 -2.60 -0.06 21.37
N SER A 63 -3.35 -1.04 21.88
CA SER A 63 -3.46 -2.37 21.27
C SER A 63 -4.18 -2.32 19.91
N GLY A 64 -5.16 -1.44 19.72
CA GLY A 64 -5.79 -1.18 18.43
C GLY A 64 -4.83 -0.58 17.42
N GLY A 65 -4.06 0.44 17.83
CA GLY A 65 -3.04 1.06 16.98
C GLY A 65 -1.95 0.09 16.56
N LEU A 66 -1.46 -0.75 17.50
CA LEU A 66 -0.45 -1.76 17.21
C LEU A 66 -0.95 -2.80 16.19
N LYS A 67 -2.21 -3.25 16.30
CA LYS A 67 -2.81 -4.16 15.32
C LYS A 67 -2.84 -3.56 13.92
N LEU A 68 -3.19 -2.28 13.78
CA LEU A 68 -3.19 -1.59 12.48
C LEU A 68 -1.78 -1.56 11.87
N VAL A 69 -0.77 -1.24 12.67
CA VAL A 69 0.64 -1.25 12.23
C VAL A 69 1.08 -2.67 11.84
N CYS A 70 0.72 -3.69 12.61
CA CYS A 70 1.01 -5.08 12.27
C CYS A 70 0.37 -5.50 10.93
N VAL A 71 -0.90 -5.13 10.70
CA VAL A 71 -1.58 -5.40 9.42
C VAL A 71 -0.87 -4.70 8.27
N TRP A 72 -0.44 -3.45 8.46
CA TRP A 72 0.31 -2.70 7.46
C TRP A 72 1.64 -3.36 7.09
N LEU A 73 2.42 -3.77 8.09
CA LEU A 73 3.69 -4.47 7.86
C LEU A 73 3.49 -5.83 7.17
N LEU A 74 2.44 -6.56 7.55
CA LEU A 74 2.12 -7.85 6.94
C LEU A 74 1.69 -7.70 5.49
N ALA A 75 0.91 -6.67 5.17
CA ALA A 75 0.52 -6.34 3.79
C ALA A 75 1.75 -6.01 2.93
N GLN A 76 2.69 -5.21 3.46
CA GLN A 76 3.95 -4.88 2.79
C GLN A 76 4.81 -6.12 2.52
N LEU A 77 4.91 -7.04 3.48
CA LEU A 77 5.64 -8.30 3.31
C LEU A 77 5.00 -9.20 2.25
N SER A 78 3.67 -9.26 2.22
CA SER A 78 2.92 -9.99 1.19
C SER A 78 3.18 -9.42 -0.21
N ALA A 79 3.09 -8.10 -0.36
CA ALA A 79 3.38 -7.41 -1.61
C ALA A 79 4.83 -7.61 -2.09
N ALA A 80 5.80 -7.54 -1.16
CA ALA A 80 7.20 -7.82 -1.46
C ALA A 80 7.41 -9.26 -1.95
N THR A 81 6.77 -10.23 -1.30
CA THR A 81 6.86 -11.65 -1.68
C THR A 81 6.28 -11.87 -3.08
N ALA A 82 5.12 -11.29 -3.40
CA ALA A 82 4.52 -11.36 -4.72
C ALA A 82 5.45 -10.77 -5.80
N SER A 83 6.08 -9.62 -5.51
CA SER A 83 7.04 -8.98 -6.41
C SER A 83 8.27 -9.86 -6.67
N GLN A 84 8.85 -10.47 -5.62
CA GLN A 84 10.00 -11.38 -5.76
C GLN A 84 9.67 -12.62 -6.59
N LEU A 85 8.48 -13.21 -6.40
CA LEU A 85 8.02 -14.36 -7.18
C LEU A 85 7.86 -14.01 -8.67
N ILE A 86 7.27 -12.84 -8.97
CA ILE A 86 7.08 -12.38 -10.34
C ILE A 86 8.43 -12.05 -10.99
N ALA A 87 9.30 -11.34 -10.29
CA ALA A 87 10.65 -11.01 -10.76
C ALA A 87 11.46 -12.28 -11.07
N GLY A 88 11.38 -13.31 -10.21
CA GLY A 88 12.03 -14.61 -10.43
C GLY A 88 11.49 -15.35 -11.67
N ARG A 89 10.17 -15.28 -11.92
CA ARG A 89 9.58 -15.87 -13.14
C ARG A 89 10.02 -15.16 -14.42
N ILE A 90 10.13 -13.84 -14.40
CA ILE A 90 10.59 -13.07 -15.56
C ILE A 90 12.03 -13.45 -15.92
N HIS A 91 12.92 -13.57 -14.95
CA HIS A 91 14.31 -13.99 -15.18
C HIS A 91 14.40 -15.40 -15.76
N ARG A 92 13.62 -16.36 -15.24
CA ARG A 92 13.59 -17.74 -15.78
C ARG A 92 13.11 -17.79 -17.24
N ARG A 93 12.20 -16.90 -17.65
CA ARG A 93 11.68 -16.84 -19.03
C ARG A 93 12.72 -16.34 -20.03
N LYS A 94 13.67 -15.48 -19.60
CA LYS A 94 14.76 -14.97 -20.44
C LYS A 94 15.88 -16.00 -20.68
N SER A 95 16.04 -16.99 -19.81
CA SER A 95 17.11 -18.02 -19.92
C SER A 95 16.71 -19.24 -20.78
N GLY A 96 15.46 -19.33 -21.21
CA GLY A 96 14.92 -20.46 -22.00
C GLY A 96 14.64 -20.12 -23.48
N SER A 97 15.18 -19.01 -23.98
CA SER A 97 15.19 -18.57 -25.38
C SER A 97 16.62 -18.50 -25.87
#